data_AF-A0A2U0S882-F1
#
_entry.id   AF-A0A2U0S882-F1
#
_cell.length_a   1.000
_cell.length_b   1.000
_cell.length_c   1.000
_cell.angle_alpha   90.00
_cell.angle_beta   90.00
_cell.angle_gamma   90.00
#
_symmetry.space_group_name_H-M   'P 1'
#
loop_
_entity.id
_entity.type
_entity.pdbx_description
1 polymer ?
#
loop_
_entity_poly.entity_id
_entity_poly.type
_entity_poly.pdbx_seq_one_letter_code
_entity_poly.pdbx_strand_id
1 'polypeptide(L)'
;MLDVTNSKVEKSVEGMDIGIGIHSFGSYFRVLSMLMGGVLEMQNSSAQVVGCDGYSQIVNSTIDELTVDQNARIVDSNIKSLTIRGGNGQAPHPLSCYLINSTYEDLNKDAFDKGTLYVGWHLIVTVEDAGQVVKGAKVEVYHVTNGSLAQQKVISDDGKAQFDLVEWKLTELGNQYVGDYRIKTIYGTTETEKTITLTSSKELVISDSSTPWIILPVILVGSLVIIVYMKRLPNNSTHSY
;
A
#
# COMPACT_ATOMS: atom_id res chain seq x y z
N MET A 1 -26.84 13.01 4.50
CA MET A 1 -25.85 12.02 4.98
C MET A 1 -26.58 11.09 5.93
N LEU A 2 -26.49 9.79 5.71
CA LEU A 2 -27.06 8.76 6.57
C LEU A 2 -25.91 7.97 7.22
N ASP A 3 -25.85 8.02 8.55
CA ASP A 3 -24.85 7.26 9.31
C ASP A 3 -25.49 5.98 9.86
N VAL A 4 -24.89 4.83 9.55
CA VAL A 4 -25.36 3.51 9.95
C VAL A 4 -24.24 2.79 10.69
N THR A 5 -24.34 2.70 12.01
CA THR A 5 -23.27 2.14 12.86
C THR A 5 -23.74 0.94 13.67
N ASN A 6 -22.98 -0.15 13.63
CA ASN A 6 -23.20 -1.39 14.41
C ASN A 6 -24.64 -1.93 14.29
N SER A 7 -25.20 -1.88 13.09
CA SER A 7 -26.58 -2.27 12.86
C SER A 7 -26.69 -3.47 11.94
N LYS A 8 -27.75 -4.26 12.13
CA LYS A 8 -28.15 -5.31 11.20
C LYS A 8 -29.36 -4.81 10.42
N VAL A 9 -29.17 -4.53 9.13
CA VAL A 9 -30.23 -4.05 8.24
C VAL A 9 -30.63 -5.18 7.30
N GLU A 10 -31.66 -5.93 7.71
CA GLU A 10 -32.16 -7.10 6.96
C GLU A 10 -33.08 -6.73 5.79
N LYS A 11 -33.58 -5.48 5.77
CA LYS A 11 -34.36 -4.91 4.68
C LYS A 11 -33.44 -4.19 3.70
N SER A 12 -33.90 -4.05 2.45
CA SER A 12 -33.16 -3.29 1.45
C SER A 12 -33.10 -1.81 1.82
N VAL A 13 -31.91 -1.21 1.76
CA VAL A 13 -31.74 0.24 1.71
C VAL A 13 -31.60 0.59 0.23
N GLU A 14 -32.75 0.86 -0.39
CA GLU A 14 -32.89 1.21 -1.80
C GLU A 14 -33.31 2.68 -1.94
N GLY A 15 -32.91 3.31 -3.05
CA GLY A 15 -33.55 4.54 -3.51
C GLY A 15 -33.15 5.82 -2.78
N MET A 16 -31.94 5.89 -2.21
CA MET A 16 -31.42 7.18 -1.75
C MET A 16 -31.06 8.06 -2.95
N ASP A 17 -31.91 9.06 -3.21
CA ASP A 17 -31.76 10.03 -4.28
C ASP A 17 -30.44 10.82 -4.22
N ILE A 18 -30.12 11.39 -5.39
CA ILE A 18 -28.92 12.13 -5.76
C ILE A 18 -28.40 13.03 -4.63
N GLY A 19 -27.14 12.83 -4.23
CA GLY A 19 -26.40 13.70 -3.33
C GLY A 19 -26.43 13.32 -1.83
N ILE A 20 -27.01 12.17 -1.48
CA ILE A 20 -26.92 11.63 -0.11
C ILE A 20 -25.70 10.70 -0.01
N GLY A 21 -24.80 10.99 0.93
CA GLY A 21 -23.74 10.06 1.34
C GLY A 21 -24.25 9.06 2.39
N ILE A 22 -23.82 7.80 2.30
CA ILE A 22 -24.07 6.76 3.31
C ILE A 22 -22.74 6.39 3.93
N HIS A 23 -22.64 6.52 5.26
CA HIS A 23 -21.47 6.11 6.01
C HIS A 23 -21.86 4.91 6.87
N SER A 24 -21.30 3.75 6.56
CA SER A 24 -21.50 2.52 7.30
C SER A 24 -20.24 2.12 8.05
N PHE A 25 -20.39 1.85 9.35
CA PHE A 25 -19.33 1.30 10.18
C PHE A 25 -19.83 0.10 11.00
N GLY A 26 -19.15 -1.05 10.88
CA GLY A 26 -19.50 -2.22 11.71
C GLY A 26 -20.87 -2.82 11.43
N SER A 27 -21.46 -2.57 10.26
CA SER A 27 -22.85 -2.96 9.97
C SER A 27 -22.94 -4.15 9.00
N TYR A 28 -24.10 -4.80 9.00
CA TYR A 28 -24.48 -5.80 8.02
C TYR A 28 -25.67 -5.31 7.19
N PHE A 29 -25.58 -5.40 5.87
CA PHE A 29 -26.68 -5.13 4.95
C PHE A 29 -27.01 -6.37 4.12
N ARG A 30 -28.30 -6.63 3.94
CA ARG A 30 -28.71 -7.59 2.91
C ARG A 30 -28.56 -6.98 1.51
N VAL A 31 -29.13 -5.80 1.30
CA VAL A 31 -29.01 -5.05 0.04
C VAL A 31 -28.75 -3.60 0.37
N LEU A 32 -27.71 -3.05 -0.23
CA LEU A 32 -27.34 -1.65 -0.15
C LEU A 32 -27.15 -1.12 -1.57
N SER A 33 -28.03 -0.24 -2.03
CA SER A 33 -27.91 0.36 -3.35
C SER A 33 -27.94 1.87 -3.23
N MET A 34 -26.92 2.51 -3.82
CA MET A 34 -26.85 3.97 -3.93
C MET A 34 -27.14 4.40 -5.35
N LEU A 35 -28.02 5.40 -5.49
CA LEU A 35 -28.32 6.01 -6.78
C LEU A 35 -27.24 7.02 -7.19
N MET A 36 -27.31 7.43 -8.46
CA MET A 36 -26.35 8.32 -9.11
C MET A 36 -25.97 9.55 -8.26
N GLY A 37 -24.66 9.79 -8.13
CA GLY A 37 -24.13 11.01 -7.50
C GLY A 37 -24.05 10.98 -5.96
N GLY A 38 -24.39 9.86 -5.31
CA GLY A 38 -24.11 9.66 -3.90
C GLY A 38 -22.64 9.32 -3.61
N VAL A 39 -22.27 9.31 -2.33
CA VAL A 39 -20.96 8.83 -1.84
C VAL A 39 -21.18 7.66 -0.89
N LEU A 40 -20.64 6.49 -1.20
CA LEU A 40 -20.64 5.35 -0.28
C LEU A 40 -19.33 5.32 0.49
N GLU A 41 -19.40 5.40 1.82
CA GLU A 41 -18.29 5.06 2.69
C GLU A 41 -18.68 3.84 3.53
N MET A 42 -18.06 2.69 3.25
CA MET A 42 -18.33 1.44 3.97
C MET A 42 -17.03 0.97 4.62
N GLN A 43 -17.04 0.81 5.94
CA GLN A 43 -15.87 0.38 6.70
C GLN A 43 -16.22 -0.73 7.69
N ASN A 44 -15.35 -1.74 7.80
CA ASN A 44 -15.50 -2.83 8.78
C ASN A 44 -16.89 -3.48 8.72
N SER A 45 -17.47 -3.58 7.53
CA SER A 45 -18.87 -3.95 7.35
C SER A 45 -19.00 -5.19 6.46
N SER A 46 -20.18 -5.78 6.43
CA SER A 46 -20.49 -6.87 5.49
C SER A 46 -21.78 -6.61 4.74
N ALA A 47 -21.85 -7.07 3.50
CA ALA A 47 -23.08 -6.95 2.72
C ALA A 47 -23.24 -8.11 1.74
N GLN A 48 -24.48 -8.53 1.49
CA GLN A 48 -24.73 -9.53 0.45
C GLN A 48 -24.70 -8.85 -0.94
N VAL A 49 -25.44 -7.76 -1.14
CA VAL A 49 -25.43 -7.03 -2.42
C VAL A 49 -25.14 -5.55 -2.18
N VAL A 50 -24.15 -5.02 -2.89
CA VAL A 50 -23.80 -3.60 -2.90
C VAL A 50 -23.80 -3.07 -4.34
N GLY A 51 -24.60 -2.03 -4.59
CA GLY A 51 -24.63 -1.29 -5.85
C GLY A 51 -24.16 0.15 -5.65
N CYS A 52 -23.16 0.56 -6.43
CA CYS A 52 -22.49 1.85 -6.30
C CYS A 52 -22.59 2.67 -7.60
N ASP A 53 -23.58 3.55 -7.69
CA ASP A 53 -23.73 4.48 -8.82
C ASP A 53 -23.02 5.84 -8.58
N GLY A 54 -22.19 5.91 -7.55
CA GLY A 54 -21.47 7.10 -7.10
C GLY A 54 -20.04 6.79 -6.62
N TYR A 55 -19.31 7.82 -6.19
CA TYR A 55 -17.96 7.60 -5.65
C TYR A 55 -18.04 6.72 -4.42
N SER A 56 -17.24 5.65 -4.37
CA SER A 56 -17.32 4.67 -3.30
C SER A 56 -15.96 4.41 -2.68
N GLN A 57 -15.91 4.41 -1.36
CA GLN A 57 -14.78 3.98 -0.57
C GLN A 57 -15.21 2.82 0.33
N ILE A 58 -14.68 1.64 0.08
CA ILE A 58 -14.97 0.41 0.81
C ILE A 58 -13.68 -0.07 1.47
N VAL A 59 -13.68 -0.26 2.79
CA VAL A 59 -12.48 -0.58 3.56
C VAL A 59 -12.76 -1.73 4.52
N ASN A 60 -11.88 -2.72 4.56
CA ASN A 60 -11.93 -3.85 5.48
C ASN A 60 -13.33 -4.49 5.57
N SER A 61 -13.92 -4.78 4.40
CA SER A 61 -15.31 -5.23 4.30
C SER A 61 -15.43 -6.54 3.53
N THR A 62 -16.49 -7.30 3.78
CA THR A 62 -16.81 -8.53 3.05
C THR A 62 -18.11 -8.35 2.27
N ILE A 63 -18.06 -8.52 0.96
CA ILE A 63 -19.22 -8.30 0.07
C ILE A 63 -19.42 -9.50 -0.85
N ASP A 64 -20.61 -10.08 -0.90
CA ASP A 64 -20.86 -11.20 -1.82
C ASP A 64 -20.97 -10.72 -3.27
N GLU A 65 -21.75 -9.69 -3.54
CA GLU A 65 -21.95 -9.14 -4.88
C GLU A 65 -21.76 -7.62 -4.86
N LEU A 66 -20.73 -7.14 -5.56
CA LEU A 66 -20.42 -5.72 -5.67
C LEU A 66 -20.55 -5.27 -7.14
N THR A 67 -21.44 -4.31 -7.38
CA THR A 67 -21.59 -3.62 -8.66
C THR A 67 -21.10 -2.19 -8.54
N VAL A 68 -20.16 -1.80 -9.40
CA VAL A 68 -19.52 -0.48 -9.42
C VAL A 68 -19.78 0.19 -10.77
N ASP A 69 -20.52 1.29 -10.74
CA ASP A 69 -20.92 2.04 -11.93
C ASP A 69 -20.24 3.44 -12.00
N GLN A 70 -19.42 3.78 -11.00
CA GLN A 70 -18.57 4.98 -10.92
C GLN A 70 -17.20 4.67 -10.29
N ASN A 71 -16.37 5.69 -10.06
CA ASN A 71 -15.06 5.50 -9.43
C ASN A 71 -15.19 4.89 -8.02
N ALA A 72 -14.45 3.81 -7.77
CA ALA A 72 -14.43 3.16 -6.47
C ALA A 72 -13.01 2.90 -6.00
N ARG A 73 -12.82 2.94 -4.68
CA ARG A 73 -11.59 2.52 -4.00
C ARG A 73 -11.95 1.51 -2.93
N ILE A 74 -11.54 0.28 -3.16
CA ILE A 74 -11.80 -0.89 -2.31
C ILE A 74 -10.46 -1.31 -1.70
N VAL A 75 -10.39 -1.36 -0.37
CA VAL A 75 -9.14 -1.58 0.37
C VAL A 75 -9.34 -2.65 1.42
N ASP A 76 -8.37 -3.55 1.56
CA ASP A 76 -8.36 -4.61 2.58
C ASP A 76 -9.67 -5.45 2.61
N SER A 77 -10.34 -5.59 1.47
CA SER A 77 -11.69 -6.15 1.41
C SER A 77 -11.73 -7.48 0.66
N ASN A 78 -12.73 -8.30 0.97
CA ASN A 78 -12.99 -9.56 0.28
C ASN A 78 -14.32 -9.46 -0.47
N ILE A 79 -14.27 -9.58 -1.79
CA ILE A 79 -15.42 -9.48 -2.68
C ILE A 79 -15.64 -10.85 -3.33
N LYS A 80 -16.82 -11.46 -3.23
CA LYS A 80 -17.02 -12.74 -3.93
C LYS A 80 -17.19 -12.53 -5.43
N SER A 81 -18.14 -11.68 -5.84
CA SER A 81 -18.40 -11.33 -7.24
C SER A 81 -18.30 -9.83 -7.47
N LEU A 82 -17.45 -9.42 -8.40
CA LEU A 82 -17.25 -8.03 -8.79
C LEU A 82 -17.80 -7.80 -10.21
N THR A 83 -18.64 -6.78 -10.34
CA THR A 83 -19.13 -6.26 -11.62
C THR A 83 -18.74 -4.79 -11.72
N ILE A 84 -18.05 -4.40 -12.78
CA ILE A 84 -17.71 -3.01 -13.07
C ILE A 84 -18.43 -2.63 -14.34
N ARG A 85 -19.41 -1.72 -14.27
CA ARG A 85 -20.16 -1.27 -15.45
C ARG A 85 -19.65 0.10 -15.87
N GLY A 86 -19.18 0.23 -17.10
CA GLY A 86 -18.96 1.55 -17.69
C GLY A 86 -20.29 2.29 -17.72
N GLY A 87 -20.41 3.39 -16.95
CA GLY A 87 -21.69 4.07 -16.73
C GLY A 87 -22.49 4.26 -18.03
N ASN A 88 -23.79 3.98 -18.00
CA ASN A 88 -24.74 3.82 -19.12
C ASN A 88 -24.72 4.95 -20.19
N GLY A 89 -23.65 5.06 -20.98
CA GLY A 89 -23.47 6.05 -22.05
C GLY A 89 -23.47 7.53 -21.64
N GLN A 90 -23.73 7.86 -20.37
CA GLN A 90 -23.87 9.24 -19.88
C GLN A 90 -22.65 9.76 -19.11
N ALA A 91 -21.74 8.89 -18.66
CA ALA A 91 -20.52 9.32 -18.00
C ALA A 91 -19.41 9.53 -19.06
N PRO A 92 -18.96 10.77 -19.32
CA PRO A 92 -17.93 11.05 -20.32
C PRO A 92 -16.51 10.62 -19.89
N HIS A 93 -16.37 9.99 -18.72
CA HIS A 93 -15.08 9.66 -18.12
C HIS A 93 -14.90 8.15 -17.94
N PRO A 94 -13.68 7.62 -18.16
CA PRO A 94 -13.39 6.22 -17.90
C PRO A 94 -13.55 5.93 -16.39
N LEU A 95 -14.36 4.92 -16.08
CA LEU A 95 -14.54 4.46 -14.70
C LEU A 95 -13.26 3.81 -14.20
N SER A 96 -12.78 4.23 -13.03
CA SER A 96 -11.61 3.65 -12.38
C SER A 96 -11.99 2.99 -11.06
N CYS A 97 -11.79 1.67 -10.97
CA CYS A 97 -11.98 0.89 -9.75
C CYS A 97 -10.60 0.46 -9.23
N TYR A 98 -10.23 0.88 -8.02
CA TYR A 98 -8.98 0.51 -7.37
C TYR A 98 -9.24 -0.58 -6.31
N LEU A 99 -8.69 -1.77 -6.52
CA LEU A 99 -8.65 -2.84 -5.53
C LEU A 99 -7.24 -2.89 -4.91
N ILE A 100 -7.10 -2.38 -3.70
CA ILE A 100 -5.83 -2.35 -2.97
C ILE A 100 -5.87 -3.39 -1.86
N ASN A 101 -4.92 -4.32 -1.85
CA ASN A 101 -4.83 -5.41 -0.87
C ASN A 101 -6.18 -6.13 -0.66
N SER A 102 -6.96 -6.26 -1.74
CA SER A 102 -8.32 -6.79 -1.72
C SER A 102 -8.41 -7.98 -2.66
N THR A 103 -9.29 -8.92 -2.36
CA THR A 103 -9.48 -10.14 -3.15
C THR A 103 -10.82 -10.12 -3.86
N TYR A 104 -10.88 -10.78 -5.01
CA TYR A 104 -12.14 -11.17 -5.63
C TYR A 104 -12.11 -12.60 -6.16
N GLU A 105 -13.24 -13.33 -6.11
CA GLU A 105 -13.33 -14.70 -6.65
C GLU A 105 -13.74 -14.68 -8.13
N ASP A 106 -14.84 -13.97 -8.42
CA ASP A 106 -15.42 -13.87 -9.75
C ASP A 106 -15.45 -12.42 -10.24
N LEU A 107 -15.04 -12.21 -11.48
CA LEU A 107 -15.16 -10.91 -12.16
C LEU A 107 -16.02 -11.06 -13.40
N ASN A 108 -17.13 -10.31 -13.44
CA ASN A 108 -17.98 -10.24 -14.62
C ASN A 108 -17.32 -9.37 -15.71
N LYS A 109 -16.56 -10.01 -16.59
CA LYS A 109 -15.87 -9.35 -17.71
C LYS A 109 -16.82 -8.89 -18.82
N ASP A 110 -18.00 -9.49 -18.94
CA ASP A 110 -18.97 -9.13 -19.98
C ASP A 110 -19.62 -7.77 -19.70
N ALA A 111 -19.66 -7.36 -18.42
CA ALA A 111 -20.09 -6.04 -18.00
C ALA A 111 -18.97 -4.98 -18.07
N PHE A 112 -17.73 -5.43 -18.27
CA PHE A 112 -16.51 -4.62 -18.27
C PHE A 112 -16.41 -3.85 -19.59
N ASP A 113 -17.20 -2.78 -19.69
CA ASP A 113 -17.17 -1.83 -20.81
C ASP A 113 -15.89 -0.94 -20.71
N LYS A 114 -16.00 0.39 -20.83
CA LYS A 114 -14.88 1.35 -20.78
C LYS A 114 -14.25 1.53 -19.39
N GLY A 115 -14.48 0.59 -18.47
CA GLY A 115 -13.93 0.61 -17.13
C GLY A 115 -12.46 0.20 -17.10
N THR A 116 -11.76 0.62 -16.05
CA THR A 116 -10.42 0.12 -15.71
C THR A 116 -10.42 -0.34 -14.27
N LEU A 117 -9.97 -1.57 -14.06
CA LEU A 117 -9.73 -2.15 -12.74
C LEU A 117 -8.24 -2.07 -12.47
N TYR A 118 -7.83 -1.35 -11.45
CA TYR A 118 -6.48 -1.30 -10.95
C TYR A 118 -6.36 -2.23 -9.75
N VAL A 119 -5.44 -3.18 -9.80
CA VAL A 119 -5.14 -4.06 -8.67
C VAL A 119 -3.77 -3.70 -8.11
N GLY A 120 -3.72 -3.47 -6.81
CA GLY A 120 -2.53 -2.98 -6.13
C GLY A 120 -2.40 -3.48 -4.70
N TRP A 121 -1.31 -3.09 -4.08
CA TRP A 121 -0.89 -3.58 -2.77
C TRP A 121 -0.34 -2.46 -1.91
N HIS A 122 -0.31 -2.71 -0.60
CA HIS A 122 0.35 -1.82 0.33
C HIS A 122 1.87 -2.06 0.33
N LEU A 123 2.63 -0.99 0.22
CA LEU A 123 4.06 -1.00 0.52
C LEU A 123 4.30 -0.16 1.77
N ILE A 124 4.77 -0.78 2.84
CA ILE A 124 5.21 -0.09 4.05
C ILE A 124 6.73 0.03 3.98
N VAL A 125 7.26 1.24 4.05
CA VAL A 125 8.70 1.50 4.08
C VAL A 125 9.11 2.00 5.46
N THR A 126 10.14 1.39 6.01
CA THR A 126 10.85 1.82 7.22
C THR A 126 12.28 2.15 6.82
N VAL A 127 12.79 3.30 7.27
CA VAL A 127 14.18 3.71 7.05
C VAL A 127 14.95 3.56 8.35
N GLU A 128 16.11 2.93 8.29
CA GLU A 128 16.99 2.73 9.45
C GLU A 128 18.39 3.29 9.22
N ASP A 129 18.96 3.88 10.26
CA ASP A 129 20.36 4.29 10.34
C ASP A 129 20.97 3.70 11.62
N ALA A 130 22.07 2.98 11.48
CA ALA A 130 22.72 2.24 12.57
C ALA A 130 21.76 1.38 13.43
N GLY A 131 20.73 0.80 12.82
CA GLY A 131 19.72 -0.02 13.48
C GLY A 131 18.66 0.76 14.28
N GLN A 132 18.59 2.09 14.10
CA GLN A 132 17.54 2.95 14.66
C GLN A 132 16.63 3.46 13.55
N VAL A 133 15.33 3.49 13.82
CA VAL A 133 14.34 3.99 12.84
C VAL A 133 14.46 5.50 12.70
N VAL A 134 14.55 5.95 11.45
CA VAL A 134 14.75 7.35 11.08
C VAL A 134 13.43 7.99 10.69
N LYS A 135 13.01 8.99 11.47
CA LYS A 135 11.84 9.82 11.20
C LYS A 135 12.20 10.97 10.27
N GLY A 136 11.24 11.46 9.49
CA GLY A 136 11.47 12.61 8.61
C GLY A 136 12.25 12.31 7.33
N ALA A 137 12.69 11.07 7.12
CA ALA A 137 13.28 10.66 5.84
C ALA A 137 12.25 10.77 4.72
N LYS A 138 12.64 11.33 3.57
CA LYS A 138 11.79 11.40 2.38
C LYS A 138 11.90 10.06 1.63
N VAL A 139 10.77 9.51 1.24
CA VAL A 139 10.67 8.29 0.43
C VAL A 139 9.93 8.61 -0.85
N GLU A 140 10.59 8.36 -1.98
CA GLU A 140 10.07 8.55 -3.33
C GLU A 140 9.97 7.18 -4.01
N VAL A 141 8.84 6.93 -4.67
CA VAL A 141 8.56 5.68 -5.37
C VAL A 141 8.43 5.99 -6.85
N TYR A 142 9.25 5.34 -7.67
CA TYR A 142 9.29 5.52 -9.12
C TYR A 142 8.88 4.25 -9.86
N HIS A 143 8.17 4.39 -10.97
CA HIS A 143 7.98 3.28 -11.89
C HIS A 143 9.31 2.93 -12.57
N VAL A 144 9.71 1.66 -12.57
CA VAL A 144 10.94 1.22 -13.24
C VAL A 144 10.82 1.37 -14.77
N THR A 145 9.62 1.19 -15.32
CA THR A 145 9.37 1.14 -16.77
C THR A 145 9.61 2.47 -17.48
N ASN A 146 9.28 3.59 -16.87
CA ASN A 146 9.37 4.93 -17.47
C ASN A 146 10.09 5.96 -16.58
N GLY A 147 10.49 5.59 -15.36
CA GLY A 147 11.15 6.47 -14.41
C GLY A 147 10.26 7.54 -13.80
N SER A 148 8.94 7.53 -14.04
CA SER A 148 8.04 8.54 -13.49
C SER A 148 7.80 8.34 -12.00
N LEU A 149 7.61 9.43 -11.26
CA LEU A 149 7.26 9.39 -9.86
C LEU A 149 5.83 8.85 -9.70
N ALA A 150 5.69 7.73 -8.99
CA ALA A 150 4.40 7.15 -8.64
C ALA A 150 3.81 7.86 -7.41
N GLN A 151 4.56 7.89 -6.30
CA GLN A 151 4.16 8.53 -5.05
C GLN A 151 5.39 9.01 -4.27
N GLN A 152 5.19 9.95 -3.34
CA GLN A 152 6.20 10.35 -2.37
C GLN A 152 5.57 10.58 -1.00
N LYS A 153 6.26 10.20 0.07
CA LYS A 153 5.87 10.44 1.46
C LYS A 153 7.10 10.72 2.32
N VAL A 154 6.86 11.20 3.54
CA VAL A 154 7.88 11.35 4.57
C VAL A 154 7.60 10.32 5.65
N ILE A 155 8.63 9.68 6.19
CA ILE A 155 8.49 8.73 7.31
C ILE A 155 7.88 9.46 8.50
N SER A 156 6.71 9.00 8.95
CA SER A 156 5.97 9.59 10.07
C SER A 156 6.58 9.25 11.42
N ASP A 157 5.98 9.78 12.49
CA ASP A 157 6.44 9.58 13.86
C ASP A 157 6.37 8.15 14.37
N ASP A 158 5.57 7.29 13.72
CA ASP A 158 5.52 5.84 13.94
C ASP A 158 6.67 5.08 13.25
N GLY A 159 7.51 5.79 12.49
CA GLY A 159 8.67 5.23 11.81
C GLY A 159 8.37 4.58 10.47
N LYS A 160 7.18 4.79 9.91
CA LYS A 160 6.75 4.14 8.66
C LYS A 160 6.29 5.14 7.60
N ALA A 161 6.30 4.74 6.34
CA ALA A 161 5.56 5.37 5.26
C ALA A 161 4.84 4.30 4.45
N GLN A 162 3.51 4.35 4.40
CA GLN A 162 2.69 3.41 3.63
C GLN A 162 2.31 4.00 2.27
N PHE A 163 2.44 3.21 1.21
CA PHE A 163 2.08 3.55 -0.16
C PHE A 163 1.07 2.55 -0.70
N ASP A 164 0.20 3.00 -1.60
CA ASP A 164 -0.71 2.12 -2.34
C ASP A 164 -0.27 2.09 -3.79
N LEU A 165 0.29 0.97 -4.23
CA LEU A 165 0.94 0.88 -5.53
C LEU A 165 0.24 -0.19 -6.38
N VAL A 166 -0.01 0.15 -7.64
CA VAL A 166 -0.71 -0.73 -8.59
C VAL A 166 0.27 -1.76 -9.17
N GLU A 167 -0.04 -3.04 -9.09
CA GLU A 167 0.72 -4.09 -9.75
C GLU A 167 0.33 -4.21 -11.22
N TRP A 168 -0.97 -4.24 -11.50
CA TRP A 168 -1.52 -4.44 -12.83
C TRP A 168 -2.88 -3.76 -12.97
N LYS A 169 -3.33 -3.58 -14.22
CA LYS A 169 -4.65 -3.07 -14.54
C LYS A 169 -5.36 -3.92 -15.57
N LEU A 170 -6.65 -4.15 -15.38
CA LEU A 170 -7.54 -4.74 -16.38
C LEU A 170 -8.24 -3.63 -17.17
N THR A 171 -8.25 -3.80 -18.48
CA THR A 171 -9.05 -2.98 -19.41
C THR A 171 -9.85 -3.90 -20.31
N GLU A 172 -10.73 -3.35 -21.14
CA GLU A 172 -11.36 -4.09 -22.25
C GLU A 172 -10.34 -4.78 -23.17
N LEU A 173 -9.11 -4.25 -23.26
CA LEU A 173 -8.01 -4.80 -24.07
C LEU A 173 -7.27 -5.95 -23.36
N GLY A 174 -7.65 -6.30 -22.14
CA GLY A 174 -7.00 -7.31 -21.31
C GLY A 174 -6.15 -6.74 -20.18
N ASN A 175 -5.36 -7.63 -19.57
CA ASN A 175 -4.52 -7.33 -18.42
C ASN A 175 -3.20 -6.67 -18.87
N GLN A 176 -2.83 -5.56 -18.22
CA GLN A 176 -1.58 -4.85 -18.44
C GLN A 176 -0.82 -4.74 -17.12
N TYR A 177 0.38 -5.32 -17.08
CA TYR A 177 1.30 -5.16 -15.96
C TYR A 177 1.76 -3.69 -15.86
N VAL A 178 1.65 -3.08 -14.68
CA VAL A 178 2.02 -1.67 -14.45
C VAL A 178 3.48 -1.55 -14.02
N GLY A 179 3.98 -2.48 -13.21
CA GLY A 179 5.42 -2.67 -13.11
C GLY A 179 6.03 -2.79 -11.73
N ASP A 180 7.34 -3.00 -11.79
CA ASP A 180 8.26 -2.91 -10.67
C ASP A 180 8.46 -1.46 -10.25
N TYR A 181 8.85 -1.27 -8.99
CA TYR A 181 9.04 0.02 -8.37
C TYR A 181 10.47 0.20 -7.89
N ARG A 182 11.03 1.39 -8.12
CA ARG A 182 12.30 1.85 -7.55
C ARG A 182 12.00 2.79 -6.39
N ILE A 183 12.38 2.38 -5.19
CA ILE A 183 12.20 3.13 -3.95
C ILE A 183 13.49 3.89 -3.67
N LYS A 184 13.40 5.20 -3.56
CA LYS A 184 14.50 6.10 -3.23
C LYS A 184 14.24 6.74 -1.88
N THR A 185 15.17 6.58 -0.95
CA THR A 185 15.09 7.17 0.40
C THR A 185 16.16 8.24 0.55
N ILE A 186 15.78 9.38 1.11
CA ILE A 186 16.65 10.54 1.29
C ILE A 186 16.57 10.97 2.75
N TYR A 187 17.71 10.98 3.43
CA TYR A 187 17.84 11.48 4.80
C TYR A 187 19.15 12.24 4.98
N GLY A 188 19.05 13.52 5.30
CA GLY A 188 20.22 14.41 5.32
C GLY A 188 20.89 14.47 3.95
N THR A 189 22.14 14.02 3.86
CA THR A 189 22.91 13.92 2.62
C THR A 189 22.96 12.51 2.04
N THR A 190 22.40 11.51 2.73
CA THR A 190 22.42 10.14 2.24
C THR A 190 21.21 9.86 1.38
N GLU A 191 21.47 9.16 0.27
CA GLU A 191 20.47 8.62 -0.63
C GLU A 191 20.69 7.11 -0.78
N THR A 192 19.61 6.34 -0.68
CA THR A 192 19.63 4.89 -0.92
C THR A 192 18.51 4.54 -1.89
N GLU A 193 18.78 3.62 -2.82
CA GLU A 193 17.77 3.13 -3.76
C GLU A 193 17.61 1.62 -3.67
N LYS A 194 16.39 1.13 -3.85
CA LYS A 194 16.07 -0.30 -3.92
C LYS A 194 14.94 -0.56 -4.89
N THR A 195 15.13 -1.52 -5.79
CA THR A 195 14.07 -1.98 -6.69
C THR A 195 13.31 -3.13 -6.05
N ILE A 196 11.99 -3.11 -6.20
CA ILE A 196 11.09 -4.17 -5.75
C ILE A 196 10.05 -4.49 -6.82
N THR A 197 9.62 -5.75 -6.82
CA THR A 197 8.41 -6.21 -7.50
C THR A 197 7.34 -6.41 -6.44
N LEU A 198 6.12 -5.92 -6.71
CA LEU A 198 5.02 -5.93 -5.75
C LEU A 198 3.92 -6.86 -6.23
N THR A 199 3.98 -8.12 -5.81
CA THR A 199 2.95 -9.15 -6.08
C THR A 199 2.02 -9.40 -4.89
N SER A 200 2.30 -8.74 -3.76
CA SER A 200 1.53 -8.76 -2.52
C SER A 200 1.91 -7.56 -1.66
N SER A 201 1.10 -7.27 -0.64
CA SER A 201 1.44 -6.26 0.36
C SER A 201 2.74 -6.62 1.09
N LYS A 202 3.63 -5.64 1.26
CA LYS A 202 4.99 -5.86 1.73
C LYS A 202 5.47 -4.77 2.68
N GLU A 203 6.23 -5.17 3.69
CA GLU A 203 7.02 -4.28 4.51
C GLU A 203 8.49 -4.33 4.07
N LEU A 204 9.10 -3.17 3.90
CA LEU A 204 10.45 -2.99 3.39
C LEU A 204 11.24 -2.13 4.38
N VAL A 205 12.27 -2.73 4.96
CA VAL A 205 13.28 -2.00 5.73
C VAL A 205 14.43 -1.63 4.78
N ILE A 206 14.76 -0.34 4.74
CA ILE A 206 15.90 0.22 4.02
C ILE A 206 16.86 0.74 5.08
N SER A 207 17.93 -0.01 5.31
CA SER A 207 18.98 0.37 6.25
C SER A 207 20.17 0.94 5.47
N ASP A 208 20.67 2.09 5.91
CA ASP A 208 21.90 2.66 5.38
C ASP A 208 23.10 1.93 6.00
N SER A 209 23.40 0.72 5.50
CA SER A 209 24.55 -0.05 5.97
C SER A 209 25.83 0.45 5.30
N SER A 210 26.08 1.76 5.36
CA SER A 210 27.38 2.34 5.04
C SER A 210 28.37 2.15 6.19
N THR A 211 28.25 1.09 7.00
CA THR A 211 29.36 0.69 7.88
C THR A 211 30.44 0.17 6.94
N PRO A 212 31.55 0.91 6.72
CA PRO A 212 32.60 0.38 5.87
C PRO A 212 33.15 -0.85 6.58
N TRP A 213 33.06 -2.00 5.91
CA TRP A 213 33.61 -3.29 6.36
C TRP A 213 35.14 -3.21 6.56
N ILE A 214 35.72 -2.05 6.24
CA ILE A 214 37.13 -1.65 6.31
C ILE A 214 37.60 -1.39 7.75
N ILE A 215 36.73 -1.10 8.73
CA ILE A 215 37.21 -0.81 10.10
C ILE A 215 37.68 -2.08 10.84
N LEU A 216 37.04 -3.23 10.57
CA LEU A 216 37.42 -4.51 11.17
C LEU A 216 38.87 -4.94 10.87
N PRO A 217 39.38 -4.90 9.63
CA PRO A 217 40.77 -5.24 9.37
C PRO A 217 41.76 -4.24 10.00
N VAL A 218 41.42 -2.96 10.14
CA VAL A 218 42.32 -1.96 10.76
C VAL A 218 42.46 -2.21 12.27
N ILE A 219 41.37 -2.53 12.97
CA ILE A 219 41.42 -2.87 14.40
C ILE A 219 42.18 -4.19 14.63
N LEU A 220 41.98 -5.19 13.77
CA LEU A 220 42.71 -6.46 13.82
C LEU A 220 44.22 -6.28 13.58
N VAL A 221 44.61 -5.47 12.59
CA VAL A 221 46.04 -5.21 12.33
C VAL A 221 46.65 -4.37 13.45
N GLY A 222 45.96 -3.34 13.94
CA GLY A 222 46.44 -2.50 15.04
C GLY A 222 46.65 -3.29 16.33
N SER A 223 45.68 -4.14 16.70
CA SER A 223 45.81 -5.03 17.88
C SER A 223 46.95 -6.03 17.72
N LEU A 224 47.16 -6.60 16.52
CA LEU A 224 48.27 -7.50 16.24
C LEU A 224 49.63 -6.80 16.42
N VAL A 225 49.78 -5.56 15.94
CA VAL A 225 51.01 -4.77 16.09
C VAL A 225 51.30 -4.48 17.56
N ILE A 226 50.29 -4.12 18.35
CA ILE A 226 50.45 -3.88 19.81
C ILE A 226 50.92 -5.16 20.52
N ILE A 227 50.33 -6.31 20.20
CA ILE A 227 50.74 -7.61 20.78
C ILE A 227 52.19 -7.93 20.43
N VAL A 228 52.60 -7.72 19.18
CA VAL A 228 53.99 -7.94 18.74
C VAL A 228 54.96 -6.97 19.43
N TYR A 229 54.57 -5.71 19.60
CA TYR A 229 55.39 -4.70 20.27
C TYR A 229 55.55 -5.02 21.77
N MET A 230 54.47 -5.37 22.47
CA MET A 230 54.49 -5.78 23.88
C MET A 230 55.38 -7.00 24.11
N LYS A 231 55.38 -7.97 23.18
CA LYS A 231 56.23 -9.17 23.28
C LYS A 231 57.72 -8.87 23.06
N ARG A 232 58.07 -7.75 22.45
CA ARG A 232 59.46 -7.32 22.20
C ARG A 232 60.04 -6.40 23.26
N LEU A 233 59.23 -5.90 24.20
CA LEU A 233 59.77 -5.11 25.30
C LEU A 233 60.61 -6.03 26.20
N PRO A 234 61.89 -5.69 26.48
CA PRO A 234 62.75 -6.52 27.30
C PRO A 234 62.14 -6.65 28.69
N ASN A 235 61.99 -7.90 29.14
CA ASN A 235 61.65 -8.22 30.52
C ASN A 235 62.80 -7.74 31.40
N ASN A 236 62.76 -6.47 31.79
CA ASN A 236 63.58 -5.94 32.86
C ASN A 236 62.99 -6.45 34.17
N SER A 237 63.17 -7.74 34.44
CA SER A 237 62.96 -8.31 35.76
C SER A 237 64.05 -7.74 36.66
N THR A 238 63.75 -6.62 37.31
CA THR A 238 64.56 -6.05 38.38
C THR A 238 64.63 -7.06 39.52
N HIS A 239 65.77 -7.75 39.62
CA HIS A 239 66.17 -8.42 40.86
C HIS A 239 66.34 -7.35 41.94
N SER A 240 65.40 -7.31 42.88
CA SER A 240 65.59 -6.64 44.17
C SER A 240 66.29 -7.63 45.10
N TYR A 241 67.43 -7.20 45.63
CA TYR A 241 68.21 -7.87 46.67
C TYR A 241 67.53 -7.76 48.04
#